data_AF-A0A7R9AAR4-F1
#
_entry.id   AF-A0A7R9AAR4-F1
#
_cell.length_a   1.000
_cell.length_b   1.000
_cell.length_c   1.000
_cell.angle_alpha   90.00
_cell.angle_beta   90.00
_cell.angle_gamma   90.00
#
_symmetry.space_group_name_H-M   'P 1'
#
loop_
_entity.id
_entity.type
_entity.pdbx_description
1 polymer ?
#
loop_
_entity_poly.entity_id
_entity_poly.type
_entity_poly.pdbx_seq_one_letter_code
_entity_poly.pdbx_strand_id
1 'polypeptide(L)'
;MDGVSLVASMPHFYLGAEEYYNKSVLEGLEPWEEWHQTFIDIEPSAALTKELADEFYNRIILPQEVLAIGSWTAVGVGLLTVVVVGAITVREYRRRGFRPY
;
A
#
# COMPACT_ATOMS: atom_id res chain seq x y z
N MET A 1 11.54 3.84 4.43
CA MET A 1 11.98 2.74 3.56
C MET A 1 11.33 3.02 2.24
N ASP A 2 12.08 3.69 1.37
CA ASP A 2 11.55 4.48 0.27
C ASP A 2 11.62 3.70 -1.04
N GLY A 3 10.49 3.70 -1.77
CA GLY A 3 10.43 3.67 -3.22
C GLY A 3 11.02 2.47 -3.95
N VAL A 4 10.39 1.30 -3.87
CA VAL A 4 10.55 0.28 -4.92
C VAL A 4 9.59 0.62 -6.05
N SER A 5 10.10 0.84 -7.27
CA SER A 5 9.27 0.94 -8.46
C SER A 5 8.80 -0.47 -8.81
N LEU A 6 7.54 -0.76 -8.52
CA LEU A 6 6.90 -2.01 -8.89
C LEU A 6 6.15 -1.78 -10.21
N VAL A 7 6.46 -2.57 -11.23
CA VAL A 7 5.74 -2.57 -12.51
C VAL A 7 5.03 -3.92 -12.63
N ALA A 8 3.71 -3.88 -12.77
CA ALA A 8 2.89 -5.05 -13.05
C ALA A 8 2.62 -5.13 -14.57
N SER A 9 2.76 -6.32 -15.13
CA SER A 9 2.47 -6.61 -16.53
C SER A 9 1.94 -8.04 -16.68
N MET A 10 1.39 -8.35 -17.84
CA MET A 10 1.17 -9.76 -18.21
C MET A 10 2.51 -10.44 -18.50
N PRO A 11 2.61 -11.77 -18.38
CA PRO A 11 3.80 -12.51 -18.79
C PRO A 11 4.26 -12.13 -20.20
N HIS A 12 5.57 -12.01 -20.39
CA HIS A 12 6.20 -11.53 -21.63
C HIS A 12 5.66 -10.18 -22.15
N PHE A 13 5.12 -9.34 -21.27
CA PHE A 13 4.43 -8.11 -21.62
C PHE A 13 3.27 -8.32 -22.59
N TYR A 14 2.57 -9.46 -22.58
CA TYR A 14 1.39 -9.68 -23.42
C TYR A 14 0.39 -8.50 -23.29
N LEU A 15 -0.05 -7.93 -24.41
CA LEU A 15 -0.83 -6.67 -24.51
C LEU A 15 -0.12 -5.37 -24.05
N GLY A 16 1.20 -5.43 -23.83
CA GLY A 16 2.05 -4.27 -23.54
C GLY A 16 2.42 -3.47 -24.78
N ALA A 17 3.08 -2.32 -24.58
CA ALA A 17 3.53 -1.43 -25.63
C ALA A 17 4.54 -2.10 -26.59
N GLU A 18 4.50 -1.73 -27.87
CA GLU A 18 5.33 -2.35 -28.92
C GLU A 18 6.84 -2.27 -28.64
N GLU A 19 7.27 -1.22 -27.94
CA GLU A 19 8.67 -1.01 -27.56
C GLU A 19 9.26 -2.14 -26.73
N TYR A 20 8.45 -2.87 -25.95
CA TYR A 20 8.91 -3.99 -25.15
C TYR A 20 9.29 -5.19 -26.01
N TYR A 21 8.64 -5.39 -27.16
CA TYR A 21 8.92 -6.52 -28.05
C TYR A 21 10.11 -6.28 -28.98
N ASN A 22 10.68 -5.08 -28.95
CA ASN A 22 11.90 -4.82 -29.69
C ASN A 22 13.05 -5.60 -29.06
N LYS A 23 13.64 -6.52 -29.84
CA LYS A 23 14.77 -7.37 -29.41
C LYS A 23 16.02 -6.57 -29.03
N SER A 24 16.11 -5.30 -29.42
CA SER A 24 17.19 -4.41 -28.95
C SER A 24 17.00 -3.95 -27.50
N VAL A 25 15.82 -4.16 -26.90
CA VAL A 25 15.46 -3.77 -25.54
C VAL A 25 15.40 -4.99 -24.61
N LEU A 26 14.72 -6.06 -25.03
CA LEU A 26 14.59 -7.31 -24.26
C LEU A 26 14.63 -8.53 -25.20
N GLU A 27 15.53 -9.48 -24.95
CA GLU A 27 15.64 -10.72 -25.70
C GLU A 27 14.77 -11.83 -25.06
N GLY A 28 14.15 -12.69 -25.88
CA GLY A 28 13.37 -13.83 -25.39
C GLY A 28 11.91 -13.56 -25.02
N LEU A 29 11.36 -12.40 -25.41
CA LEU A 29 9.93 -12.13 -25.23
C LEU A 29 9.08 -12.78 -26.33
N GLU A 30 8.17 -13.67 -25.93
CA GLU A 30 7.30 -14.43 -26.84
C GLU A 30 5.84 -14.35 -26.33
N PRO A 31 5.12 -13.24 -26.60
CA PRO A 31 3.79 -12.98 -26.04
C PRO A 31 2.71 -13.81 -26.77
N TRP A 32 2.52 -15.05 -26.34
CA TRP A 32 1.45 -15.92 -26.84
C TRP A 32 0.16 -15.77 -26.05
N GLU A 33 -0.96 -15.50 -26.72
CA GLU A 33 -2.29 -15.36 -26.11
C GLU A 33 -2.68 -16.59 -25.27
N GLU A 34 -2.52 -17.79 -25.83
CA GLU A 34 -2.86 -19.06 -25.17
C GLU A 34 -2.16 -19.25 -23.80
N TRP A 35 -0.97 -18.69 -23.63
CA TRP A 35 -0.13 -18.92 -22.45
C TRP A 35 -0.04 -17.71 -21.50
N HIS A 36 -0.30 -16.51 -22.01
CA HIS A 36 0.00 -15.26 -21.30
C HIS A 36 -1.21 -14.35 -21.11
N GLN A 37 -2.40 -14.74 -21.59
CA GLN A 37 -3.64 -14.08 -21.21
C GLN A 37 -4.09 -14.51 -19.81
N THR A 38 -4.80 -13.62 -19.12
CA THR A 38 -5.54 -13.96 -17.89
C THR A 38 -7.02 -13.91 -18.22
N PHE A 39 -7.70 -15.04 -18.09
CA PHE A 39 -9.14 -15.13 -18.30
C PHE A 39 -9.80 -15.89 -17.15
N ILE A 40 -11.10 -15.67 -17.00
CA ILE A 40 -11.95 -16.40 -16.05
C ILE A 40 -13.23 -16.77 -16.77
N ASP A 41 -13.48 -18.07 -16.88
CA ASP A 41 -14.76 -18.57 -17.39
C ASP A 41 -15.76 -18.59 -16.24
N ILE A 42 -16.79 -17.74 -16.34
CA ILE A 42 -17.83 -17.61 -15.32
C ILE A 42 -19.09 -18.26 -15.85
N GLU A 43 -19.66 -19.19 -15.08
CA GLU A 43 -20.97 -19.75 -15.38
C GLU A 43 -22.02 -18.63 -15.35
N PRO A 44 -22.89 -18.46 -16.38
CA PRO A 44 -23.85 -17.35 -16.43
C PRO A 44 -24.80 -17.29 -15.22
N SER A 45 -25.06 -18.43 -14.59
CA SER A 45 -25.89 -18.57 -13.39
C SER A 45 -25.14 -18.19 -12.10
N ALA A 46 -23.80 -18.26 -12.11
CA ALA A 46 -22.91 -17.76 -11.08
C ALA A 46 -22.82 -16.23 -11.20
N ALA A 47 -23.98 -15.58 -11.08
CA ALA A 47 -24.06 -14.15 -10.95
C ALA A 47 -23.02 -13.71 -9.92
N LEU A 48 -22.15 -12.77 -10.31
CA LEU A 48 -21.27 -12.11 -9.36
C LEU A 48 -22.21 -11.35 -8.40
N THR A 49 -22.60 -12.01 -7.31
CA THR A 49 -23.50 -11.42 -6.35
C THR A 49 -22.77 -10.28 -5.66
N LYS A 50 -23.52 -9.27 -5.21
CA LYS A 50 -22.92 -8.16 -4.46
C LYS A 50 -22.20 -8.69 -3.22
N GLU A 51 -22.75 -9.73 -2.60
CA GLU A 51 -22.16 -10.41 -1.45
C GLU A 51 -20.76 -10.99 -1.75
N LEU A 52 -20.58 -11.62 -2.92
CA LEU A 52 -19.27 -12.17 -3.31
C LEU A 52 -18.26 -11.06 -3.62
N ALA A 53 -18.71 -9.98 -4.27
CA ALA A 53 -17.88 -8.81 -4.56
C ALA A 53 -17.43 -8.10 -3.28
N ASP A 54 -18.34 -7.94 -2.31
CA ASP A 54 -18.06 -7.32 -1.02
C ASP A 54 -17.13 -8.19 -0.17
N GLU A 55 -17.31 -9.53 -0.16
CA GLU A 55 -16.40 -10.45 0.51
C GLU A 55 -14.98 -10.35 -0.05
N PHE A 56 -14.84 -10.34 -1.38
CA PHE A 56 -13.55 -10.21 -2.05
C PHE A 56 -12.87 -8.86 -1.70
N TYR A 57 -13.61 -7.76 -1.75
CA TYR A 57 -13.12 -6.43 -1.40
C TYR A 57 -12.64 -6.35 0.06
N ASN A 58 -13.45 -6.88 0.98
CA ASN A 58 -13.15 -6.87 2.41
C ASN A 58 -11.95 -7.75 2.77
N ARG A 59 -11.74 -8.85 2.05
CA ARG A 59 -10.67 -9.80 2.34
C ARG A 59 -9.33 -9.38 1.75
N ILE A 60 -9.32 -8.71 0.60
CA ILE A 60 -8.08 -8.45 -0.16
C ILE A 60 -7.66 -6.97 -0.08
N ILE A 61 -8.60 -6.03 -0.15
CA ILE A 61 -8.28 -4.59 -0.25
C ILE A 61 -8.23 -3.93 1.14
N LEU A 62 -9.25 -4.16 1.98
CA LEU A 62 -9.31 -3.54 3.31
C LEU A 62 -8.12 -3.80 4.26
N PRO A 63 -7.49 -4.99 4.32
CA PRO A 63 -6.39 -5.19 5.28
C PRO A 63 -5.20 -4.26 5.02
N GLN A 64 -4.97 -3.82 3.77
CA GLN A 64 -3.89 -2.89 3.46
C GLN A 64 -4.19 -1.45 3.92
N GLU A 65 -5.43 -0.99 3.78
CA GLU A 65 -5.83 0.37 4.20
C GLU A 65 -5.86 0.50 5.74
N VAL A 66 -6.34 -0.53 6.44
CA VAL A 66 -6.40 -0.54 7.91
C VAL A 66 -5.00 -0.51 8.53
N LEU A 67 -4.04 -1.24 7.94
CA LEU A 67 -2.65 -1.23 8.39
C LEU A 67 -1.98 0.14 8.18
N ALA A 68 -2.34 0.87 7.11
CA ALA A 68 -1.85 2.22 6.88
C ALA A 68 -2.37 3.22 7.92
N ILE A 69 -3.66 3.17 8.26
CA ILE A 69 -4.26 4.05 9.28
C ILE A 69 -3.69 3.76 10.67
N GLY A 70 -3.43 2.49 11.00
CA GLY A 70 -2.82 2.09 12.26
C GLY A 70 -1.42 2.68 12.50
N SER A 71 -0.64 2.88 11.44
CA SER A 71 0.70 3.48 11.57
C SER A 71 0.64 4.96 11.97
N TRP A 72 -0.30 5.73 11.40
CA TRP A 72 -0.42 7.17 11.69
C TRP A 72 -0.93 7.47 13.10
N THR A 73 -1.84 6.64 13.62
CA THR A 73 -2.36 6.82 14.98
C THR A 73 -1.28 6.58 16.03
N ALA A 74 -0.42 5.58 15.85
CA ALA A 74 0.71 5.32 16.75
C ALA A 74 1.70 6.49 16.80
N VAL A 75 2.04 7.07 15.65
CA VAL A 75 2.90 8.27 15.57
C VAL A 75 2.23 9.47 16.25
N GLY A 76 0.95 9.69 15.97
CA GLY A 76 0.19 10.79 16.56
C GLY A 76 0.14 10.71 18.09
N VAL A 77 -0.17 9.54 18.64
CA VAL A 77 -0.20 9.31 20.10
C VAL A 77 1.18 9.48 20.72
N GLY A 78 2.23 8.95 20.08
CA GLY A 78 3.61 9.11 20.55
C GLY A 78 4.02 10.58 20.63
N LEU A 79 3.76 11.35 19.57
CA LEU A 79 4.11 12.77 19.49
C LEU A 79 3.35 13.59 20.54
N LEU A 80 2.05 13.31 20.72
CA LEU A 80 1.21 13.96 21.72
C LEU A 80 1.74 13.67 23.14
N THR A 81 2.16 12.44 23.41
CA THR A 81 2.75 12.05 24.71
C THR A 81 4.04 12.82 24.99
N VAL A 82 4.94 12.92 24.01
CA VAL A 82 6.20 13.68 24.14
C VAL A 82 5.93 15.16 24.42
N VAL A 83 4.96 15.76 23.72
CA VAL A 83 4.58 17.17 23.92
C VAL A 83 4.02 17.40 25.33
N VAL A 84 3.14 16.53 25.81
CA VAL A 84 2.55 16.64 27.15
C VAL A 84 3.62 16.49 28.24
N VAL A 85 4.48 15.48 28.15
CA VAL A 85 5.57 15.26 29.12
C VAL A 85 6.57 16.41 29.10
N GLY A 86 6.94 16.89 27.90
CA GLY A 86 7.81 18.05 27.73
C GLY A 86 7.22 19.31 28.38
N ALA A 87 5.94 19.59 28.15
CA ALA A 87 5.25 20.74 28.74
C ALA A 87 5.20 20.67 30.27
N ILE A 88 4.92 19.49 30.84
CA ILE A 88 4.95 19.28 32.30
C ILE A 88 6.36 19.52 32.84
N THR A 89 7.38 18.97 32.18
CA THR A 89 8.79 19.10 32.61
C THR A 89 9.26 20.55 32.57
N VAL A 90 8.95 21.29 31.48
CA VAL A 90 9.28 22.73 31.36
C VAL A 90 8.54 23.54 32.41
N ARG A 91 7.26 23.23 32.68
CA ARG A 91 6.47 23.91 33.71
C ARG A 91 7.05 23.68 35.10
N GLU A 92 7.43 22.44 35.43
CA GLU A 92 8.11 22.09 36.68
C GLU A 92 9.46 22.82 36.80
N TYR A 93 10.27 22.84 35.74
CA TYR A 93 11.56 23.54 35.73
C TYR A 93 11.40 25.04 35.97
N ARG A 94 10.45 25.69 35.29
CA ARG A 94 10.14 27.12 35.51
C ARG A 94 9.64 27.40 36.92
N ARG A 95 8.89 26.49 37.54
CA ARG A 95 8.41 26.64 38.93
C ARG A 95 9.53 26.54 39.96
N ARG A 96 10.57 25.73 39.70
CA ARG A 96 11.67 25.48 40.65
C ARG A 96 12.85 26.46 40.52
N GLY A 97 12.92 27.24 39.43
CA GLY A 97 14.11 28.00 39.03
C GLY A 97 13.99 29.51 38.92
N PHE A 98 13.40 30.22 39.90
CA PHE A 98 13.66 31.67 40.04
C PHE A 98 13.80 32.07 41.52
N ARG A 99 15.02 31.89 42.05
CA ARG A 99 15.54 32.66 43.18
C ARG A 99 16.87 33.26 42.72
N PRO A 100 16.90 34.52 42.26
CA PRO A 100 18.15 35.23 42.12
C PRO A 100 18.72 35.44 43.53
N TYR A 101 19.95 35.00 43.74
CA TYR A 101 20.79 35.43 44.86
C TYR A 101 21.44 36.76 44.50
#